data_AF-A0A377TTF4-F1
#
_entry.id   AF-A0A377TTF4-F1
#
_cell.length_a   1.000
_cell.length_b   1.000
_cell.length_c   1.000
_cell.angle_alpha   90.00
_cell.angle_beta   90.00
_cell.angle_gamma   90.00
#
_symmetry.space_group_name_H-M   'P 1'
#
loop_
_entity.id
_entity.type
_entity.pdbx_description
1 polymer ?
#
loop_
_entity_poly.entity_id
_entity_poly.type
_entity_poly.pdbx_seq_one_letter_code
_entity_poly.pdbx_strand_id
1 'polypeptide(L)' 'MHDGATVSLRGNLLKRQGDDRYQFRDKSGTITVIIPVAAFNEQHVEPDDLVNINGSLDRKMTPPVVRIDRLLKQSPK' A
#
# COMPACT_ATOMS: atom_id res chain seq x y z
N MET A 1 12.74 3.13 21.23
CA MET A 1 11.40 2.76 20.71
C MET A 1 11.52 2.72 19.19
N HIS A 2 11.34 1.55 18.56
CA HIS A 2 11.52 1.40 17.11
C HIS A 2 10.31 2.01 16.38
N ASP A 3 10.48 3.21 15.84
CA ASP A 3 9.59 3.76 14.83
C ASP A 3 10.03 3.19 13.48
N GLY A 4 9.18 2.38 12.84
CA GLY A 4 9.54 1.61 11.63
C GLY A 4 9.14 0.14 11.69
N ALA A 5 7.93 -0.17 12.19
CA ALA A 5 7.41 -1.52 12.08
C ALA A 5 7.17 -1.84 10.60
N THR A 6 7.89 -2.84 10.08
CA THR A 6 7.63 -3.39 8.75
C THR A 6 6.28 -4.10 8.77
N VAL A 7 5.42 -3.74 7.82
CA VAL A 7 4.09 -4.31 7.65
C VAL A 7 3.97 -4.88 6.24
N SER A 8 3.34 -6.05 6.17
CA SER A 8 2.95 -6.69 4.91
C SER A 8 1.43 -6.80 4.92
N LEU A 9 0.80 -6.23 3.90
CA LEU A 9 -0.65 -6.21 3.78
C LEU A 9 -1.06 -6.78 2.42
N ARG A 10 -2.16 -7.53 2.41
CA ARG A 10 -2.72 -8.16 1.21
C ARG A 10 -4.13 -7.65 0.98
N GLY A 11 -4.44 -7.16 -0.20
CA GLY A 11 -5.71 -6.50 -0.45
C GLY A 11 -5.78 -5.88 -1.84
N ASN A 12 -6.69 -4.94 -2.04
CA ASN A 12 -6.91 -4.29 -3.33
C ASN A 12 -6.55 -2.80 -3.27
N LEU A 13 -5.99 -2.29 -4.36
CA LEU A 13 -5.66 -0.87 -4.51
C LEU A 13 -6.82 -0.12 -5.16
N LEU A 14 -7.63 0.59 -4.37
CA LEU A 14 -8.91 1.14 -4.83
C LEU A 14 -8.77 2.34 -5.80
N LYS A 15 -8.17 3.43 -5.32
CA LYS A 15 -8.02 4.66 -6.09
C LYS A 15 -6.89 5.53 -5.57
N ARG A 16 -6.27 6.30 -6.47
CA ARG A 16 -5.30 7.33 -6.14
C ARG A 16 -6.03 8.57 -5.58
N GLN A 17 -5.54 9.09 -4.47
CA GLN A 17 -6.06 10.31 -3.83
C GLN A 17 -5.25 11.56 -4.23
N GLY A 18 -4.02 11.40 -4.71
CA GLY A 18 -3.07 12.49 -5.04
C GLY A 18 -1.76 12.33 -4.28
N ASP A 19 -0.67 12.97 -4.72
CA ASP A 19 0.65 12.95 -4.03
C ASP A 19 1.13 11.54 -3.66
N ASP A 20 1.01 10.60 -4.60
CA ASP A 20 1.37 9.18 -4.41
C ASP A 20 0.61 8.46 -3.28
N ARG A 21 -0.49 9.05 -2.81
CA ARG A 21 -1.42 8.45 -1.87
C ARG A 21 -2.48 7.63 -2.59
N TYR A 22 -2.74 6.45 -2.06
CA TYR A 22 -3.75 5.53 -2.56
C TYR A 22 -4.60 5.01 -1.40
N GLN A 23 -5.86 4.72 -1.69
CA GLN A 23 -6.71 3.94 -0.78
C GLN A 23 -6.44 2.46 -1.00
N PHE A 24 -6.02 1.79 0.06
CA PHE A 24 -5.83 0.35 0.07
C PHE A 24 -6.91 -0.29 0.95
N ARG A 25 -7.53 -1.36 0.46
CA ARG A 25 -8.56 -2.12 1.17
C ARG A 25 -8.09 -3.53 1.45
N ASP A 26 -8.08 -3.89 2.73
CA ASP A 26 -7.93 -5.26 3.22
C ASP A 26 -9.28 -5.75 3.81
N LYS A 27 -9.33 -7.03 4.22
CA LYS A 27 -10.43 -7.62 4.99
C LYS A 27 -10.84 -6.80 6.22
N SER A 28 -9.91 -6.10 6.85
CA SER A 28 -10.18 -5.32 8.06
C SER A 28 -10.80 -3.94 7.79
N GLY A 29 -10.68 -3.42 6.57
CA GLY A 29 -11.15 -2.08 6.20
C GLY A 29 -10.23 -1.38 5.20
N THR A 30 -10.36 -0.06 5.12
CA THR A 30 -9.58 0.79 4.20
C THR A 30 -8.59 1.67 4.93
N ILE A 31 -7.36 1.76 4.42
CA ILE A 31 -6.31 2.64 4.93
C ILE A 31 -5.72 3.51 3.81
N THR A 32 -5.06 4.60 4.19
CA THR A 32 -4.29 5.42 3.25
C THR A 32 -2.85 4.94 3.24
N VAL A 33 -2.35 4.62 2.04
CA VAL A 33 -0.96 4.19 1.82
C VAL A 33 -0.28 5.14 0.84
N ILE A 34 1.02 5.34 1.02
CA ILE A 34 1.85 6.12 0.10
C ILE A 34 2.64 5.11 -0.72
N ILE A 35 2.40 5.07 -2.04
CA ILE A 35 3.06 4.16 -2.96
C ILE A 35 3.81 5.00 -4.00
N PRO A 36 5.13 5.17 -3.87
CA PRO A 36 5.92 5.88 -4.87
C PRO A 36 5.87 5.11 -6.19
N VAL A 37 5.98 5.81 -7.32
CA VAL A 37 5.94 5.20 -8.65
C VAL A 37 6.98 4.06 -8.80
N ALA A 38 8.13 4.21 -8.14
CA ALA A 38 9.19 3.20 -8.12
C ALA A 38 8.76 1.86 -7.49
N ALA A 39 7.84 1.87 -6.52
CA ALA A 39 7.37 0.66 -5.86
C ALA A 39 6.46 -0.20 -6.75
N PHE A 40 5.87 0.38 -7.80
CA PHE A 40 5.08 -0.35 -8.78
C PHE A 40 5.95 -1.17 -9.73
N ASN A 41 7.21 -0.78 -9.97
CA ASN A 41 8.13 -1.49 -10.87
C ASN A 41 7.49 -1.81 -12.23
N GLU A 42 6.87 -0.80 -12.85
CA GLU A 42 6.16 -0.89 -14.14
C GLU A 42 4.92 -1.80 -14.17
N GLN A 43 4.46 -2.30 -13.01
CA GLN A 43 3.24 -3.09 -12.89
C GLN A 43 2.00 -2.21 -12.99
N HIS A 44 1.05 -2.60 -13.86
CA HIS A 44 -0.30 -2.04 -13.86
C HIS A 44 -1.17 -2.77 -12.84
N VAL A 45 -1.74 -2.02 -11.90
CA VAL A 45 -2.61 -2.53 -10.84
C VAL A 45 -3.97 -1.90 -10.97
N GLU A 46 -5.00 -2.73 -11.08
CA GLU A 46 -6.39 -2.33 -11.14
C GLU A 46 -7.07 -2.52 -9.77
N PRO A 47 -8.22 -1.86 -9.51
CA PRO A 47 -8.95 -2.00 -8.26
C PRO A 47 -9.47 -3.41 -7.96
N ASP A 48 -9.58 -4.26 -8.98
CA ASP A 48 -9.95 -5.67 -8.85
C ASP A 48 -8.74 -6.57 -8.52
N ASP A 49 -7.53 -6.11 -8.84
CA ASP A 49 -6.32 -6.88 -8.62
C ASP A 49 -6.01 -7.01 -7.13
N LEU A 50 -5.72 -8.24 -6.73
CA LEU A 50 -5.20 -8.52 -5.41
C LEU A 50 -3.70 -8.24 -5.43
N VAL A 51 -3.23 -7.36 -4.55
CA VAL A 51 -1.83 -6.99 -4.42
C VAL A 51 -1.31 -7.30 -3.03
N ASN A 52 -0.02 -7.61 -2.95
CA ASN A 52 0.72 -7.67 -1.70
C ASN A 52 1.63 -6.45 -1.61
N ILE A 53 1.41 -5.62 -0.60
CA ILE A 53 2.20 -4.42 -0.33
C ILE A 53 3.08 -4.63 0.90
N ASN A 54 4.33 -4.23 0.80
CA ASN A 54 5.30 -4.32 1.88
C ASN A 54 5.86 -2.93 2.13
N GLY A 55 5.87 -2.52 3.39
CA GLY A 55 6.19 -1.16 3.75
C GLY A 55 6.46 -0.99 5.22
N SER A 56 6.54 0.27 5.64
CA SER A 56 6.75 0.67 7.03
C SER A 56 5.61 1.57 7.49
N LEU A 57 5.14 1.33 8.72
CA LEU A 57 4.12 2.17 9.36
C LEU A 57 4.78 3.45 9.89
N ASP A 58 4.37 4.60 9.35
CA ASP A 58 4.78 5.92 9.80
C ASP A 58 3.75 6.45 10.81
N ARG A 59 4.11 6.37 12.09
CA ARG A 59 3.26 6.84 13.20
C ARG A 59 3.46 8.33 13.52
N LYS A 60 4.43 8.99 12.87
CA LYS A 60 4.68 10.43 13.05
C LYS A 60 3.63 11.25 12.31
N MET A 61 3.04 10.69 11.25
CA MET A 61 1.89 11.29 10.56
C MET A 61 0.59 11.07 11.33
N THR A 62 -0.28 12.10 11.33
CA THR A 62 -1.64 12.02 11.89
C THR A 62 -2.64 12.40 10.79
N PRO A 63 -3.47 11.46 10.28
CA PRO A 63 -3.53 10.04 10.65
C PRO A 63 -2.27 9.26 10.23
N PRO A 64 -1.97 8.12 10.89
CA PRO A 64 -0.84 7.28 10.52
C PRO A 64 -0.98 6.76 9.10
N VAL A 65 0.14 6.71 8.38
CA VAL A 65 0.20 6.24 6.99
C VAL A 65 1.19 5.10 6.87
N VAL A 66 0.99 4.23 5.88
CA VAL A 66 1.97 3.21 5.53
C VAL A 66 2.71 3.65 4.28
N ARG A 67 4.04 3.71 4.36
CA ARG A 67 4.91 3.95 3.21
C ARG A 67 5.26 2.62 2.58
N ILE A 68 4.91 2.43 1.32
CA ILE A 68 5.11 1.19 0.60
C ILE A 68 6.44 1.22 -0.12
N ASP A 69 7.29 0.25 0.20
CA ASP A 69 8.60 0.07 -0.43
C ASP A 69 8.49 -0.86 -1.65
N ARG A 70 7.58 -1.83 -1.60
CA ARG A 70 7.38 -2.80 -2.69
C ARG A 70 5.92 -3.19 -2.83
N LEU A 71 5.41 -3.13 -4.07
CA LEU A 71 4.12 -3.67 -4.46
C LEU A 71 4.31 -4.88 -5.39
N LEU A 72 3.55 -5.94 -5.15
CA LEU A 72 3.52 -7.12 -6.00
C LEU A 72 2.06 -7.45 -6.36
N LYS A 73 1.73 -7.45 -7.65
CA LYS A 73 0.44 -7.93 -8.13
C LYS A 73 0.38 -9.45 -8.00
N GLN A 74 -0.68 -9.96 -7.37
CA GLN A 74 -0.91 -11.40 -7.30
C GLN A 74 -1.67 -11.81 -8.55
N SER A 75 -0.99 -12.56 -9.42
CA SER A 75 -1.68 -13.22 -10.54
C SER A 75 -2.62 -14.30 -10.00
N PRO A 76 -3.89 -14.36 -10.46
CA PRO A 76 -4.70 -15.54 -10.22
C PRO A 76 -3.98 -16.74 -10.84
N LYS A 77 -3.87 -17.82 -10.07
CA LYS A 77 -3.25 -19.08 -10.49
C LYS A 77 -4.25 -19.91 -11.28
#